data_AF-A0A418NSZ1-F1
#
_entry.id   AF-A0A418NSZ1-F1
#
_cell.length_a   1.000
_cell.length_b   1.000
_cell.length_c   1.000
_cell.angle_alpha   90.00
_cell.angle_beta   90.00
_cell.angle_gamma   90.00
#
_symmetry.space_group_name_H-M   'P 1'
#
loop_
_entity.id
_entity.type
_entity.pdbx_description
1 polymer ?
#
loop_
_entity_poly.entity_id
_entity_poly.type
_entity_poly.pdbx_seq_one_letter_code
_entity_poly.pdbx_strand_id
1 'polypeptide(L)'
;MATATHDDIDILAKAKRALPADYSPGEDEEYMSEKQLNYFRVLLLEWKRSIVQASEGTLQNLQDGPIREPDLNDRASSETDWGIELRTRDRQRKLISKIDAALRRIDEGEYGWCDKTGEPIGINRLIARPIATMTVEAQQAHERREKISRDD
;
A
#
# COMPACT_ATOMS: atom_id res chain seq x y z
N MET A 1 -2.73 -18.13 10.12
CA MET A 1 -1.78 -17.00 10.00
C MET A 1 -2.02 -16.26 8.67
N ALA A 2 -3.10 -15.47 8.57
CA ALA A 2 -3.54 -14.82 7.34
C ALA A 2 -4.02 -13.37 7.57
N THR A 3 -3.43 -12.67 8.55
CA THR A 3 -4.14 -11.56 9.21
C THR A 3 -3.61 -10.16 8.95
N ALA A 4 -2.48 -9.95 8.24
CA ALA A 4 -1.91 -8.60 8.12
C ALA A 4 -1.94 -7.98 6.71
N THR A 5 -2.20 -8.75 5.66
CA THR A 5 -2.48 -8.19 4.32
C THR A 5 -3.91 -7.68 4.21
N HIS A 6 -4.81 -8.18 5.08
CA HIS A 6 -6.20 -7.73 5.15
C HIS A 6 -6.27 -6.26 5.61
N ASP A 7 -5.51 -5.88 6.63
CA ASP A 7 -5.54 -4.51 7.17
C ASP A 7 -5.20 -3.44 6.12
N ASP A 8 -4.13 -3.62 5.33
CA ASP A 8 -3.74 -2.63 4.33
C ASP A 8 -4.76 -2.50 3.18
N ILE A 9 -5.38 -3.63 2.79
CA ILE A 9 -6.45 -3.67 1.77
C ILE A 9 -7.70 -2.98 2.29
N ASP A 10 -8.07 -3.24 3.53
CA ASP A 10 -9.24 -2.65 4.19
C ASP A 10 -9.04 -1.14 4.37
N ILE A 11 -7.82 -0.71 4.69
CA ILE A 11 -7.43 0.70 4.78
C ILE A 11 -7.55 1.40 3.42
N LEU A 12 -7.11 0.77 2.32
CA LEU A 12 -7.31 1.32 0.97
C LEU A 12 -8.80 1.40 0.61
N ALA A 13 -9.58 0.36 0.91
CA ALA A 13 -11.02 0.36 0.66
C ALA A 13 -11.76 1.42 1.50
N LYS A 14 -11.27 1.72 2.71
CA LYS A 14 -11.77 2.84 3.54
C LYS A 14 -11.43 4.18 2.90
N ALA A 15 -10.19 4.38 2.46
CA ALA A 15 -9.76 5.61 1.78
C ALA A 15 -10.58 5.88 0.50
N LYS A 16 -10.87 4.83 -0.29
CA LYS A 16 -11.74 4.94 -1.47
C LYS A 16 -13.15 5.41 -1.12
N ARG A 17 -13.72 4.90 -0.04
CA ARG A 17 -15.08 5.28 0.42
C ARG A 17 -15.14 6.71 0.97
N ALA A 18 -14.00 7.28 1.36
CA ALA A 18 -13.92 8.66 1.82
C ALA A 18 -13.83 9.68 0.68
N LEU A 19 -13.59 9.23 -0.56
CA LEU A 19 -13.58 10.11 -1.73
C LEU A 19 -15.00 10.56 -2.10
N PRO A 20 -15.14 11.79 -2.62
CA PRO A 20 -16.37 12.24 -3.26
C PRO A 20 -16.79 11.28 -4.39
N ALA A 21 -18.10 10.99 -4.48
CA ALA A 21 -18.65 10.02 -5.44
C ALA A 21 -18.91 10.61 -6.84
N ASP A 22 -18.53 11.87 -7.07
CA ASP A 22 -18.82 12.64 -8.28
C ASP A 22 -17.92 12.27 -9.46
N TYR A 23 -16.79 11.60 -9.22
CA TYR A 23 -15.86 11.22 -10.27
C TYR A 23 -15.17 9.87 -10.01
N SER A 24 -15.10 9.05 -11.06
CA SER A 24 -14.29 7.83 -11.11
C SER A 24 -13.56 7.78 -12.45
N PRO A 25 -12.23 7.56 -12.46
CA PRO A 25 -11.45 7.43 -13.69
C PRO A 25 -11.99 6.33 -14.60
N GLY A 26 -12.22 6.65 -15.87
CA GLY A 26 -12.64 5.72 -16.91
C GLY A 26 -11.54 5.43 -17.93
N GLU A 27 -11.73 4.39 -18.74
CA GLU A 27 -10.90 4.15 -19.94
C GLU A 27 -11.37 4.97 -21.15
N ASP A 28 -12.55 5.59 -21.07
CA ASP A 28 -13.19 6.37 -22.13
C ASP A 28 -12.72 7.85 -22.21
N GLU A 29 -11.80 8.25 -21.35
CA GLU A 29 -11.27 9.62 -21.27
C GLU A 29 -9.75 9.63 -21.51
N GLU A 30 -9.17 10.83 -21.70
CA GLU A 30 -7.74 10.97 -21.93
C GLU A 30 -6.93 10.41 -20.75
N TYR A 31 -6.00 9.52 -21.09
CA TYR A 31 -5.18 8.80 -20.13
C TYR A 31 -4.32 9.77 -19.32
N MET A 32 -4.43 9.68 -18.00
CA MET A 32 -3.76 10.58 -17.04
C MET A 32 -4.06 12.06 -17.28
N SER A 33 -5.31 12.38 -17.66
CA SER A 33 -5.81 13.75 -17.63
C SER A 33 -5.73 14.37 -16.24
N GLU A 34 -5.82 15.71 -16.15
CA GLU A 34 -5.79 16.43 -14.87
C GLU A 34 -6.84 15.90 -13.86
N LYS A 35 -8.01 15.48 -14.34
CA LYS A 35 -9.07 14.89 -13.50
C LYS A 35 -8.63 13.54 -12.94
N GLN A 36 -8.07 12.65 -13.76
CA GLN A 36 -7.57 11.35 -13.32
C GLN A 36 -6.42 11.51 -12.33
N LEU A 37 -5.46 12.37 -12.63
CA LEU A 37 -4.32 12.65 -11.76
C LEU A 37 -4.77 13.21 -10.41
N ASN A 38 -5.75 14.13 -10.40
CA ASN A 38 -6.31 14.66 -9.16
C ASN A 38 -7.00 13.56 -8.34
N TYR A 39 -7.81 12.71 -8.98
CA TYR A 39 -8.43 11.57 -8.30
C TYR A 39 -7.39 10.67 -7.61
N PHE A 40 -6.34 10.25 -8.34
CA PHE A 40 -5.30 9.40 -7.76
C PHE A 40 -4.51 10.12 -6.68
N ARG A 41 -4.25 11.42 -6.82
CA ARG A 41 -3.59 12.25 -5.80
C ARG A 41 -4.40 12.26 -4.51
N VAL A 42 -5.70 12.56 -4.57
CA VAL A 42 -6.57 12.57 -3.38
C VAL A 42 -6.67 11.18 -2.77
N LEU A 43 -6.81 10.13 -3.59
CA LEU A 43 -6.83 8.74 -3.12
C LEU A 43 -5.55 8.37 -2.37
N LEU A 44 -4.39 8.69 -2.92
CA LEU A 44 -3.08 8.41 -2.30
C LEU A 44 -2.90 9.18 -0.98
N LEU A 45 -3.30 10.45 -0.93
CA LEU A 45 -3.24 11.26 0.29
C LEU A 45 -4.17 10.72 1.38
N GLU A 46 -5.40 10.37 1.04
CA GLU A 46 -6.36 9.82 2.00
C GLU A 46 -5.94 8.42 2.46
N TRP A 47 -5.35 7.62 1.56
CA TRP A 47 -4.79 6.33 1.92
C TRP A 47 -3.62 6.47 2.90
N LYS A 48 -2.69 7.40 2.64
CA LYS A 48 -1.60 7.73 3.57
C LYS A 48 -2.13 8.17 4.94
N ARG A 49 -3.13 9.07 4.96
CA ARG A 49 -3.77 9.53 6.20
C ARG A 49 -4.38 8.36 6.97
N SER A 50 -5.11 7.49 6.29
CA SER A 50 -5.76 6.34 6.91
C SER A 50 -4.75 5.35 7.52
N ILE A 51 -3.60 5.13 6.87
CA ILE A 51 -2.52 4.30 7.43
C ILE A 51 -1.94 4.94 8.69
N VAL A 52 -1.68 6.25 8.67
CA VAL A 52 -1.14 6.98 9.84
C VAL A 52 -2.11 6.89 11.01
N GLN A 53 -3.40 7.16 10.80
CA GLN A 53 -4.43 7.05 11.84
C GLN A 53 -4.54 5.62 12.41
N ALA A 54 -4.47 4.60 11.56
CA ALA A 54 -4.48 3.21 12.04
C ALA A 54 -3.23 2.86 12.87
N SER A 55 -2.11 3.56 12.66
CA SER A 55 -0.85 3.33 13.37
C SER A 55 -0.69 4.14 14.67
N GLU A 56 -1.50 5.18 14.90
CA GLU A 56 -1.39 6.02 16.11
C GLU A 56 -1.67 5.23 17.40
N GLY A 57 -2.66 4.33 17.39
CA GLY A 57 -3.02 3.54 18.56
C GLY A 57 -2.00 2.46 18.93
N THR A 58 -1.30 1.88 17.96
CA THR A 58 -0.31 0.81 18.20
C THR A 58 1.05 1.35 18.60
N LEU A 59 1.33 2.63 18.31
CA LEU A 59 2.62 3.25 18.65
C LEU A 59 2.86 3.29 20.16
N GLN A 60 1.82 3.54 20.95
CA GLN A 60 1.92 3.59 22.41
C GLN A 60 2.25 2.20 22.97
N ASN A 61 1.50 1.17 22.56
CA ASN A 61 1.75 -0.23 22.95
C ASN A 61 3.18 -0.67 22.63
N LEU A 62 3.69 -0.29 21.46
CA LEU A 62 5.06 -0.62 21.06
C LEU A 62 6.13 0.06 21.93
N GLN A 63 5.88 1.29 22.42
CA GLN A 63 6.81 2.01 23.31
C GLN A 63 6.87 1.38 24.70
N ASP A 64 5.71 0.94 25.21
CA ASP A 64 5.61 0.33 26.53
C ASP A 64 6.22 -1.09 26.56
N GLY A 65 6.31 -1.74 25.40
CA GLY A 65 6.91 -3.06 25.23
C GLY A 65 5.96 -4.20 25.62
N PRO A 66 6.39 -5.47 25.49
CA PRO A 66 5.56 -6.60 25.86
C PRO A 66 5.29 -6.62 27.38
N ILE A 67 4.07 -6.96 27.76
CA ILE A 67 3.67 -7.09 29.18
C ILE A 67 4.51 -8.20 29.83
N ARG A 68 5.06 -7.90 31.00
CA ARG A 68 5.84 -8.87 31.79
C ARG A 68 4.91 -9.70 32.66
N GLU A 69 4.21 -10.61 32.03
CA GLU A 69 3.29 -11.51 32.71
C GLU A 69 4.03 -12.48 33.65
N PRO A 70 3.47 -12.81 34.83
CA PRO A 70 4.04 -13.80 35.75
C PRO A 70 4.02 -15.22 35.17
N ASP A 71 3.00 -15.56 34.37
CA ASP A 71 2.90 -16.85 33.70
C ASP A 71 3.74 -16.88 32.43
N LEU A 72 4.45 -18.00 32.22
CA LEU A 72 5.36 -18.16 31.09
C LEU A 72 4.64 -18.24 29.75
N ASN A 73 3.44 -18.82 29.70
CA ASN A 73 2.67 -18.90 28.45
C ASN A 73 2.05 -17.54 28.11
N ASP A 74 1.54 -16.82 29.11
CA ASP A 74 1.00 -15.47 28.93
C ASP A 74 2.09 -14.49 28.50
N ARG A 75 3.30 -14.63 29.06
CA ARG A 75 4.47 -13.86 28.62
C ARG A 75 4.87 -14.18 27.19
N ALA A 76 4.93 -15.46 26.82
CA ALA A 76 5.26 -15.87 25.44
C ALA A 76 4.24 -15.34 24.42
N SER A 77 2.96 -15.31 24.81
CA SER A 77 1.88 -14.72 24.00
C SER A 77 2.11 -13.22 23.80
N SER A 78 2.36 -12.48 24.88
CA SER A 78 2.61 -11.03 24.85
C SER A 78 3.83 -10.65 24.00
N GLU A 79 4.93 -11.40 24.09
CA GLU A 79 6.12 -11.19 23.27
C GLU A 79 5.85 -11.46 21.78
N THR A 80 5.02 -12.47 21.47
CA THR A 80 4.62 -12.81 20.11
C THR A 80 3.76 -11.70 19.49
N ASP A 81 2.76 -11.22 20.23
CA ASP A 81 1.86 -10.14 19.77
C ASP A 81 2.63 -8.85 19.51
N TRP A 82 3.52 -8.46 20.43
CA TRP A 82 4.41 -7.32 20.24
C TRP A 82 5.30 -7.46 18.99
N GLY A 83 5.84 -8.66 18.76
CA GLY A 83 6.61 -8.97 17.56
C GLY A 83 5.80 -8.86 16.25
N ILE A 84 4.50 -9.19 16.29
CA ILE A 84 3.58 -9.02 15.17
C ILE A 84 3.32 -7.53 14.90
N GLU A 85 3.05 -6.75 15.95
CA GLU A 85 2.82 -5.31 15.84
C GLU A 85 4.03 -4.59 15.21
N LEU A 86 5.25 -4.94 15.63
CA LEU A 86 6.47 -4.33 15.09
C LEU A 86 6.63 -4.60 13.58
N ARG A 87 6.33 -5.82 13.12
CA ARG A 87 6.37 -6.17 11.69
C ARG A 87 5.28 -5.47 10.90
N THR A 88 4.08 -5.32 11.46
CA THR A 88 2.98 -4.56 10.84
C THR A 88 3.39 -3.10 10.64
N ARG A 89 3.99 -2.47 11.65
CA ARG A 89 4.49 -1.10 11.54
C ARG A 89 5.56 -0.94 10.46
N ASP A 90 6.54 -1.86 10.38
CA ASP A 90 7.57 -1.78 9.34
C ASP A 90 6.97 -1.87 7.92
N ARG A 91 5.95 -2.73 7.73
CA ARG A 91 5.20 -2.80 6.47
C ARG A 91 4.48 -1.51 6.16
N GLN A 92 3.74 -0.95 7.13
CA GLN A 92 3.03 0.33 6.96
C GLN A 92 4.00 1.47 6.60
N ARG A 93 5.16 1.54 7.26
CA ARG A 93 6.22 2.52 6.93
C ARG A 93 6.70 2.37 5.47
N LYS A 94 6.97 1.13 5.03
CA LYS A 94 7.37 0.85 3.65
C LYS A 94 6.25 1.19 2.67
N LEU A 95 4.99 0.96 3.03
CA LEU A 95 3.83 1.31 2.23
C LEU A 95 3.69 2.82 2.07
N ILE A 96 3.83 3.60 3.15
CA ILE A 96 3.85 5.06 3.11
C ILE A 96 4.94 5.57 2.17
N SER A 97 6.15 5.00 2.24
CA SER A 97 7.24 5.37 1.32
C SER A 97 6.88 5.12 -0.16
N LYS A 98 6.16 4.04 -0.47
CA LYS A 98 5.64 3.77 -1.82
C LYS A 98 4.55 4.76 -2.25
N ILE A 99 3.68 5.16 -1.33
CA ILE A 99 2.66 6.19 -1.60
C ILE A 99 3.33 7.53 -1.90
N ASP A 100 4.34 7.91 -1.12
CA ASP A 100 5.11 9.14 -1.34
C ASP A 100 5.86 9.11 -2.69
N ALA A 101 6.38 7.95 -3.09
CA ALA A 101 6.96 7.78 -4.41
C ALA A 101 5.90 7.92 -5.53
N ALA A 102 4.70 7.36 -5.36
CA ALA A 102 3.62 7.52 -6.32
C ALA A 102 3.16 8.98 -6.44
N LEU A 103 3.07 9.72 -5.32
CA LEU A 103 2.78 11.16 -5.32
C LEU A 103 3.84 11.96 -6.09
N ARG A 104 5.13 11.69 -5.86
CA ARG A 104 6.22 12.32 -6.62
C ARG A 104 6.10 12.05 -8.12
N ARG A 105 5.79 10.82 -8.51
CA ARG A 105 5.56 10.48 -9.92
C ARG A 105 4.39 11.24 -10.55
N ILE A 106 3.37 11.60 -9.77
CA ILE A 106 2.28 12.46 -10.26
C ILE A 106 2.83 13.87 -10.52
N ASP A 107 3.66 14.40 -9.61
CA ASP A 107 4.29 15.72 -9.78
C ASP A 107 5.24 15.75 -10.99
N GLU A 108 5.94 14.65 -11.26
CA GLU A 108 6.90 14.48 -12.36
C GLU A 108 6.22 14.16 -13.71
N GLY A 109 4.91 13.85 -13.71
CA GLY A 109 4.18 13.44 -14.92
C GLY A 109 4.48 12.00 -15.38
N GLU A 110 5.05 11.17 -14.51
CA GLU A 110 5.39 9.76 -14.77
C GLU A 110 4.41 8.76 -14.15
N TYR A 111 3.37 9.23 -13.46
CA TYR A 111 2.38 8.37 -12.81
C TYR A 111 1.42 7.74 -13.81
N GLY A 112 1.37 6.41 -13.84
CA GLY A 112 0.52 5.65 -14.75
C GLY A 112 1.33 4.86 -15.77
N TRP A 113 2.59 5.19 -16.01
CA TRP A 113 3.41 4.48 -16.99
C TRP A 113 4.28 3.39 -16.33
N CYS A 114 4.55 2.31 -17.06
CA CYS A 114 5.35 1.19 -16.57
C CYS A 114 6.83 1.55 -16.49
N ASP A 115 7.46 1.37 -15.32
CA ASP A 115 8.89 1.68 -15.11
C ASP A 115 9.84 0.81 -15.96
N LYS A 116 9.35 -0.29 -16.53
CA LYS A 116 10.16 -1.22 -17.34
C LYS A 116 9.96 -1.08 -18.83
N THR A 117 8.72 -0.83 -19.26
CA THR A 117 8.34 -0.85 -20.68
C THR A 117 7.91 0.52 -21.20
N GLY A 118 7.58 1.47 -20.33
CA GLY A 118 7.00 2.76 -20.70
C GLY A 118 5.51 2.69 -21.09
N GLU A 119 4.92 1.49 -21.10
CA GLU A 119 3.52 1.27 -21.49
C GLU A 119 2.55 1.79 -20.43
N PRO A 120 1.33 2.21 -20.83
CA PRO A 120 0.30 2.64 -19.88
C PRO A 120 -0.14 1.48 -18.98
N ILE A 121 -0.18 1.73 -17.67
CA ILE A 121 -0.76 0.84 -16.68
C ILE A 121 -2.27 1.04 -16.72
N GLY A 122 -3.02 -0.04 -16.91
CA GLY A 122 -4.48 0.02 -17.01
C GLY A 122 -5.13 0.75 -15.81
N ILE A 123 -6.13 1.58 -16.10
CA ILE A 123 -6.82 2.40 -15.09
C ILE A 123 -7.43 1.51 -14.00
N ASN A 124 -8.06 0.41 -14.38
CA ASN A 124 -8.62 -0.57 -13.44
C ASN A 124 -7.56 -1.13 -12.47
N ARG A 125 -6.32 -1.32 -12.93
CA ARG A 125 -5.20 -1.76 -12.08
C ARG A 125 -4.77 -0.68 -11.11
N LEU A 126 -4.68 0.59 -11.55
CA LEU A 126 -4.34 1.70 -10.67
C LEU A 126 -5.45 1.99 -9.65
N ILE A 127 -6.72 1.83 -10.04
CA ILE A 127 -7.85 1.88 -9.09
C ILE A 127 -7.67 0.78 -8.06
N ALA A 128 -7.40 -0.46 -8.46
CA ALA A 128 -7.19 -1.57 -7.52
C ALA A 128 -5.96 -1.37 -6.64
N ARG A 129 -4.85 -0.87 -7.21
CA ARG A 129 -3.56 -0.70 -6.54
C ARG A 129 -2.85 0.56 -7.06
N PRO A 130 -3.07 1.72 -6.43
CA PRO A 130 -2.57 3.02 -6.95
C PRO A 130 -1.06 3.22 -6.80
N ILE A 131 -0.36 2.30 -6.12
CA ILE A 131 1.12 2.29 -6.04
C ILE A 131 1.76 1.33 -7.06
N ALA A 132 0.98 0.78 -7.99
CA ALA A 132 1.53 -0.12 -9.01
C ALA A 132 2.44 0.66 -9.96
N THR A 133 3.66 0.18 -10.14
CA THR A 133 4.69 0.81 -10.98
C THR A 133 4.91 0.09 -12.31
N MET A 134 4.24 -1.05 -12.51
CA MET A 134 4.42 -1.93 -13.68
C MET A 134 3.06 -2.43 -14.16
N THR A 135 2.96 -2.71 -15.46
CA THR A 135 1.82 -3.42 -16.06
C THR A 135 1.71 -4.85 -15.50
N VAL A 136 0.56 -5.50 -15.70
CA VAL A 136 0.36 -6.90 -15.28
C VAL A 136 1.39 -7.81 -15.95
N GLU A 137 1.58 -7.65 -17.26
CA GLU A 137 2.49 -8.46 -18.07
C GLU A 137 3.94 -8.27 -17.64
N ALA A 138 4.38 -7.02 -17.46
CA ALA A 138 5.73 -6.71 -16.99
C ALA A 138 5.97 -7.28 -15.58
N GLN A 139 4.97 -7.17 -14.69
CA GLN A 139 5.06 -7.74 -13.34
C GLN A 139 5.20 -9.26 -13.39
N GLN A 140 4.39 -9.96 -14.19
CA GLN A 140 4.47 -11.41 -14.35
C GLN A 140 5.82 -11.83 -14.94
N ALA A 141 6.37 -11.08 -15.91
CA ALA A 141 7.68 -11.35 -16.47
C ALA A 141 8.80 -11.18 -15.44
N HIS A 142 8.72 -10.15 -14.59
CA HIS A 142 9.65 -9.92 -13.48
C HIS A 142 9.64 -11.10 -12.50
N GLU A 143 8.45 -11.51 -12.05
CA GLU A 143 8.28 -12.61 -11.10
C GLU A 143 8.77 -13.95 -11.66
N ARG A 144 8.58 -14.22 -12.96
CA ARG A 144 9.14 -15.42 -13.61
C ARG A 144 10.67 -15.44 -13.59
N ARG A 145 11.31 -14.31 -13.87
CA ARG A 145 12.78 -14.20 -13.85
C ARG A 145 13.35 -14.35 -12.44
N GLU A 146 12.69 -13.77 -11.44
CA GLU A 146 13.12 -13.92 -10.04
C GLU A 146 13.01 -15.37 -9.54
N LYS A 147 12.01 -16.14 -9.99
CA LYS A 147 11.89 -17.56 -9.65
C LYS A 147 13.04 -18.38 -10.22
N ILE A 148 13.36 -18.21 -11.50
CA ILE A 148 14.46 -18.92 -12.17
C ILE A 148 15.79 -18.64 -11.46
N SER A 149 16.06 -17.37 -11.12
CA SER A 149 17.30 -16.97 -10.45
C SER A 149 17.45 -17.46 -9.00
N ARG A 150 16.40 -17.98 -8.36
CA ARG A 150 16.46 -18.49 -6.97
C ARG A 150 16.66 -20.00 -6.90
N ASP A 151 16.41 -20.69 -7.99
CA ASP A 151 16.53 -22.16 -8.10
C ASP A 151 17.91 -22.58 -8.67
N ASP A 152 18.76 -21.62 -9.07
CA ASP A 152 20.18 -21.76 -9.41
C ASP A 152 21.09 -21.37 -8.22
#